data_AF-A0A7C1DDD7-F1
#
_entry.id   AF-A0A7C1DDD7-F1
#
_cell.length_a   1.000
_cell.length_b   1.000
_cell.length_c   1.000
_cell.angle_alpha   90.00
_cell.angle_beta   90.00
_cell.angle_gamma   90.00
#
_symmetry.space_group_name_H-M   'P 1'
#
loop_
_entity.id
_entity.type
_entity.pdbx_description
1 polymer ?
#
loop_
_entity_poly.entity_id
_entity_poly.type
_entity_poly.pdbx_seq_one_letter_code
_entity_poly.pdbx_strand_id
1 'polypeptide(L)'
;MNEEKLIAVLAEKEALVRALVGLSQKQNSALREKALSRAAEIDIEKSECSAKIEALDRELRVFGAPGKEHSKTPLNTVKNINSAFEELINLEKQNEALVSSMAEHLANARTESYRKLAGL
;
A
#
# COMPACT_ATOMS: atom_id res chain seq x y z
N MET A 1 5.51 -10.92 -27.52
CA MET A 1 5.85 -9.56 -27.06
C MET A 1 7.35 -9.55 -26.74
N ASN A 2 8.08 -8.52 -27.21
CA ASN A 2 9.55 -8.44 -27.12
C ASN A 2 10.00 -8.02 -25.70
N GLU A 3 11.29 -8.18 -25.40
CA GLU A 3 11.86 -7.88 -24.08
C GLU A 3 11.69 -6.40 -23.67
N GLU A 4 11.69 -5.49 -24.64
CA GLU A 4 11.46 -4.05 -24.41
C GLU A 4 10.10 -3.79 -23.77
N LYS A 5 9.03 -4.43 -24.27
CA LYS A 5 7.70 -4.26 -23.67
C LYS A 5 7.63 -4.87 -22.28
N LEU A 6 8.34 -5.97 -22.00
CA LEU A 6 8.44 -6.52 -20.63
C LEU A 6 9.12 -5.52 -19.69
N ILE A 7 10.22 -4.91 -20.12
CA ILE A 7 10.93 -3.88 -19.35
C ILE A 7 10.00 -2.69 -19.09
N ALA A 8 9.25 -2.23 -20.09
CA ALA A 8 8.31 -1.12 -19.94
C ALA A 8 7.20 -1.42 -18.91
N VAL A 9 6.56 -2.58 -19.01
CA VAL A 9 5.49 -3.00 -18.08
C VAL A 9 6.03 -3.15 -16.65
N LEU A 10 7.24 -3.70 -16.49
CA LEU A 10 7.88 -3.81 -15.18
C LEU A 10 8.26 -2.45 -14.60
N ALA A 11 8.76 -1.52 -15.42
CA ALA A 11 9.10 -0.17 -14.99
C ALA A 11 7.85 0.62 -14.55
N GLU A 12 6.74 0.48 -15.27
CA GLU A 12 5.46 1.08 -14.89
C GLU A 12 4.94 0.49 -13.57
N LYS A 13 5.03 -0.83 -13.41
CA LYS A 13 4.67 -1.50 -12.15
C LYS A 13 5.55 -1.02 -10.99
N GLU A 14 6.86 -0.90 -11.19
CA GLU A 14 7.77 -0.38 -10.16
C GLU A 14 7.39 1.04 -9.73
N ALA A 15 7.09 1.92 -10.70
CA ALA A 15 6.67 3.29 -10.40
C ALA A 15 5.37 3.33 -9.58
N LEU A 16 4.38 2.50 -9.91
CA LEU A 16 3.12 2.42 -9.17
C LEU A 16 3.31 1.86 -7.76
N VAL A 17 4.14 0.82 -7.58
CA VAL A 17 4.42 0.28 -6.24
C VAL A 17 5.14 1.31 -5.38
N ARG A 18 6.09 2.06 -5.94
CA ARG A 18 6.76 3.18 -5.22
C ARG A 18 5.80 4.31 -4.89
N ALA A 19 4.85 4.63 -5.79
CA ALA A 19 3.80 5.60 -5.50
C ALA A 19 2.92 5.11 -4.34
N LEU A 20 2.56 3.83 -4.32
CA LEU A 20 1.78 3.23 -3.25
C LEU A 20 2.50 3.29 -1.89
N VAL A 21 3.81 3.00 -1.86
CA VAL A 21 4.66 3.21 -0.67
C VAL A 21 4.59 4.67 -0.19
N GLY A 22 4.75 5.64 -1.09
CA GLY A 22 4.66 7.06 -0.75
C GLY A 22 3.29 7.47 -0.21
N LEU A 23 2.20 6.91 -0.75
CA LEU A 23 0.84 7.11 -0.23
C LEU A 23 0.71 6.52 1.19
N SER A 24 1.20 5.31 1.44
CA SER A 24 1.16 4.68 2.76
C SER A 24 1.97 5.45 3.81
N GLN A 25 3.10 6.06 3.43
CA GLN A 25 3.87 6.96 4.30
C GLN A 25 3.09 8.25 4.63
N LYS A 26 2.42 8.86 3.63
CA LYS A 26 1.55 10.02 3.84
C LYS A 26 0.36 9.68 4.75
N GLN A 27 -0.24 8.51 4.56
CA GLN A 27 -1.33 8.03 5.40
C GLN A 27 -0.86 7.82 6.83
N ASN A 28 0.31 7.22 7.03
CA ASN A 28 0.91 7.06 8.36
C ASN A 28 1.06 8.39 9.08
N SER A 29 1.55 9.41 8.37
CA SER A 29 1.70 10.77 8.91
C SER A 29 0.34 11.38 9.28
N ALA A 30 -0.66 11.28 8.40
CA ALA A 30 -2.01 11.76 8.66
C ALA A 30 -2.66 11.06 9.87
N LEU A 31 -2.47 9.75 10.02
CA LEU A 31 -2.97 8.98 11.17
C LEU A 31 -2.32 9.42 12.48
N ARG A 32 -1.00 9.65 12.49
CA ARG A 32 -0.28 10.19 13.66
C ARG A 32 -0.76 11.59 14.04
N GLU A 33 -1.08 12.42 13.04
CA GLU A 33 -1.66 13.76 13.21
C GLU A 33 -3.17 13.72 13.56
N LYS A 34 -3.80 12.54 13.62
CA LYS A 34 -5.25 12.34 13.81
C LYS A 34 -6.10 13.00 12.72
N ALA A 35 -5.53 13.26 11.55
CA ALA A 35 -6.21 13.83 10.39
C ALA A 35 -6.98 12.74 9.61
N LEU A 36 -8.06 12.22 10.21
CA LEU A 36 -8.80 11.05 9.69
C LEU A 36 -9.38 11.25 8.28
N SER A 37 -9.92 12.43 7.97
CA SER A 37 -10.44 12.73 6.64
C SER A 37 -9.36 12.63 5.56
N ARG A 38 -8.17 13.16 5.84
CA ARG A 38 -7.01 13.08 4.94
C ARG A 38 -6.52 11.63 4.80
N ALA A 39 -6.51 10.87 5.89
CA ALA A 39 -6.14 9.46 5.84
C ALA A 39 -7.12 8.64 4.97
N ALA A 40 -8.42 8.97 4.99
CA ALA A 40 -9.44 8.32 4.18
C ALA A 40 -9.36 8.73 2.69
N GLU A 41 -9.06 9.98 2.38
CA GLU A 41 -8.80 10.43 0.99
C GLU A 41 -7.62 9.67 0.38
N ILE A 42 -6.55 9.44 1.17
CA ILE A 42 -5.38 8.68 0.71
C ILE A 42 -5.74 7.21 0.42
N ASP A 43 -6.68 6.58 1.14
CA ASP A 43 -7.12 5.21 0.82
C ASP A 43 -7.80 5.09 -0.56
N ILE A 44 -8.47 6.15 -1.00
CA ILE A 44 -9.05 6.21 -2.35
C ILE A 44 -7.92 6.21 -3.38
N GLU A 45 -6.91 7.06 -3.21
CA GLU A 45 -5.73 7.10 -4.11
C GLU A 45 -4.96 5.77 -4.12
N LYS A 46 -4.81 5.13 -2.96
CA LYS A 46 -4.18 3.80 -2.84
C LYS A 46 -4.97 2.74 -3.60
N SER A 47 -6.30 2.78 -3.53
CA SER A 47 -7.16 1.82 -4.23
C SER A 47 -7.02 1.92 -5.75
N GLU A 48 -6.91 3.14 -6.29
CA GLU A 48 -6.66 3.35 -7.71
C GLU A 48 -5.28 2.82 -8.15
N CYS A 49 -4.23 3.04 -7.35
CA CYS A 49 -2.91 2.49 -7.62
C CYS A 49 -2.91 0.96 -7.60
N SER A 50 -3.54 0.35 -6.60
CA SER A 50 -3.66 -1.12 -6.49
C SER A 50 -4.38 -1.73 -7.68
N ALA A 51 -5.48 -1.13 -8.13
CA ALA A 51 -6.21 -1.60 -9.31
C ALA A 51 -5.35 -1.58 -10.59
N LYS A 52 -4.50 -0.55 -10.76
CA LYS A 52 -3.55 -0.48 -11.88
C LYS A 52 -2.46 -1.55 -11.77
N ILE A 53 -1.92 -1.77 -10.57
CA ILE A 53 -0.92 -2.84 -10.33
C ILE A 53 -1.51 -4.22 -10.67
N GLU A 54 -2.75 -4.50 -10.26
CA GLU A 54 -3.43 -5.76 -10.60
C GLU A 54 -3.66 -5.94 -12.10
N ALA A 55 -3.90 -4.86 -12.84
CA ALA A 55 -3.97 -4.91 -14.30
C ALA A 55 -2.61 -5.27 -14.92
N LEU A 56 -1.51 -4.65 -14.46
CA LEU A 56 -0.16 -4.97 -14.91
C LEU A 56 0.26 -6.39 -14.53
N ASP A 57 -0.15 -6.89 -13.37
CA ASP A 57 0.10 -8.29 -12.97
C ASP A 57 -0.54 -9.30 -13.91
N ARG A 58 -1.76 -9.01 -14.38
CA ARG A 58 -2.44 -9.83 -15.39
C ARG A 58 -1.69 -9.80 -16.72
N GLU A 59 -1.15 -8.65 -17.12
CA GLU A 59 -0.31 -8.55 -18.31
C GLU A 59 1.00 -9.35 -18.13
N LEU A 60 1.67 -9.22 -16.98
CA LEU A 60 2.93 -9.90 -16.67
C LEU A 60 2.80 -11.43 -16.64
N ARG A 61 1.65 -11.99 -16.26
CA ARG A 61 1.40 -13.45 -16.29
C ARG A 61 1.58 -14.06 -17.67
N VAL A 62 1.34 -13.31 -18.74
CA VAL A 62 1.51 -13.78 -20.12
C VAL A 62 3.01 -13.97 -20.46
N PHE A 63 3.92 -13.45 -19.64
CA PHE A 63 5.37 -13.51 -19.84
C PHE A 63 6.07 -14.62 -19.06
N GLY A 64 5.44 -15.16 -18.02
CA GLY A 64 6.00 -16.17 -17.11
C GLY A 64 6.02 -17.59 -17.68
N ALA A 65 6.46 -17.79 -18.92
CA ALA A 65 6.70 -19.13 -19.44
C ALA A 65 7.98 -19.71 -18.80
N PRO A 66 7.92 -20.86 -18.09
CA PRO A 66 9.11 -21.48 -17.53
C PRO A 66 10.12 -21.81 -18.64
N GLY A 67 11.39 -21.45 -18.42
CA GLY A 67 12.49 -21.73 -19.36
C GLY A 67 12.92 -20.58 -20.27
N LYS A 68 12.34 -19.37 -20.15
CA LYS A 68 12.89 -18.17 -20.81
C LYS A 68 13.93 -17.50 -19.93
N GLU A 69 15.18 -17.47 -20.40
CA GLU A 69 16.21 -16.63 -19.80
C GLU A 69 15.87 -15.15 -20.06
N HIS A 70 15.73 -14.37 -18.99
CA HIS A 70 15.57 -12.93 -19.06
C HIS A 70 16.91 -12.25 -18.78
N SER A 71 17.15 -11.09 -19.40
CA SER A 71 18.34 -10.29 -19.06
C SER A 71 18.32 -9.80 -17.61
N LYS A 72 19.46 -9.28 -17.14
CA LYS A 72 19.62 -8.76 -15.77
C LYS A 72 18.64 -7.63 -15.45
N THR A 73 18.18 -6.86 -16.43
CA THR A 73 17.36 -5.67 -16.22
C THR A 73 15.95 -6.01 -15.70
N PRO A 74 15.14 -6.86 -16.37
CA PRO A 74 13.88 -7.36 -15.82
C PRO A 74 14.04 -8.00 -14.43
N LEU A 75 15.09 -8.80 -14.22
CA LEU A 75 15.35 -9.47 -12.94
C LEU A 75 15.61 -8.47 -11.81
N ASN A 76 16.43 -7.43 -12.05
CA ASN A 76 16.68 -6.39 -11.06
C ASN A 76 15.42 -5.56 -10.78
N THR A 77 14.63 -5.26 -11.80
CA THR A 77 13.36 -4.53 -11.64
C THR A 77 12.38 -5.31 -10.76
N VAL A 78 12.26 -6.63 -10.97
CA VAL A 78 11.44 -7.51 -10.11
C VAL A 78 11.94 -7.51 -8.67
N LYS A 79 13.26 -7.54 -8.44
CA LYS A 79 13.83 -7.44 -7.09
C LYS A 79 13.45 -6.11 -6.42
N ASN A 80 13.56 -5.00 -7.13
CA ASN A 80 13.19 -3.67 -6.62
C ASN A 80 11.70 -3.61 -6.26
N ILE A 81 10.83 -4.15 -7.13
CA ILE A 81 9.39 -4.27 -6.88
C ILE A 81 9.13 -5.07 -5.59
N ASN A 82 9.78 -6.22 -5.43
CA ASN A 82 9.60 -7.06 -4.25
C ASN A 82 10.05 -6.34 -2.97
N SER A 83 11.21 -5.68 -2.98
CA SER A 83 11.66 -4.89 -1.83
C SER A 83 10.70 -3.73 -1.50
N ALA A 84 10.13 -3.07 -2.51
CA ALA A 84 9.13 -2.04 -2.29
C ALA A 84 7.81 -2.60 -1.70
N PHE A 85 7.40 -3.81 -2.09
CA PHE A 85 6.27 -4.49 -1.45
C PHE A 85 6.56 -4.85 0.01
N GLU A 86 7.78 -5.28 0.35
CA GLU A 86 8.17 -5.54 1.75
C GLU A 86 8.08 -4.26 2.60
N GLU A 87 8.54 -3.12 2.07
CA GLU A 87 8.38 -1.82 2.72
C GLU A 87 6.91 -1.46 2.90
N LEU A 88 6.10 -1.63 1.85
CA LEU A 88 4.66 -1.36 1.88
C LEU A 88 3.95 -2.18 2.97
N ILE A 89 4.23 -3.49 3.05
CA ILE A 89 3.64 -4.38 4.07
C ILE A 89 3.94 -3.86 5.48
N ASN A 90 5.17 -3.40 5.72
CA ASN A 90 5.55 -2.85 7.03
C ASN A 90 4.85 -1.53 7.35
N LEU A 91 4.62 -0.67 6.35
CA LEU A 91 3.87 0.57 6.52
C LEU A 91 2.38 0.30 6.78
N GLU A 92 1.76 -0.61 6.04
CA GLU A 92 0.35 -0.95 6.22
C GLU A 92 0.08 -1.53 7.62
N LYS A 93 0.97 -2.40 8.12
CA LYS A 93 0.89 -2.90 9.51
C LYS A 93 0.96 -1.77 10.54
N GLN A 94 1.81 -0.76 10.31
CA GLN A 94 1.88 0.40 11.20
C GLN A 94 0.60 1.24 11.13
N ASN A 95 0.04 1.43 9.94
CA ASN A 95 -1.22 2.16 9.75
C ASN A 95 -2.38 1.44 10.44
N GLU A 96 -2.49 0.12 10.29
CA GLU A 96 -3.49 -0.70 10.95
C GLU A 96 -3.40 -0.60 12.49
N ALA A 97 -2.19 -0.66 13.04
CA ALA A 97 -1.96 -0.50 14.48
C ALA A 97 -2.41 0.89 14.98
N LEU A 98 -2.11 1.96 14.23
CA LEU A 98 -2.55 3.31 14.57
C LEU A 98 -4.08 3.43 14.55
N VAL A 99 -4.74 2.90 13.51
CA VAL A 99 -6.21 2.90 13.41
C VAL A 99 -6.85 2.15 14.57
N SER A 100 -6.30 0.98 14.91
CA SER A 100 -6.80 0.15 16.03
C SER A 100 -6.68 0.88 17.37
N SER A 101 -5.52 1.47 17.65
CA SER A 101 -5.29 2.27 18.86
C SER A 101 -6.26 3.46 18.95
N MET A 102 -6.51 4.16 17.84
CA MET A 102 -7.47 5.26 17.81
C MET A 102 -8.90 4.79 18.09
N ALA A 103 -9.31 3.64 17.55
CA ALA A 103 -10.63 3.07 17.79
C ALA A 103 -10.83 2.71 19.28
N GLU A 104 -9.83 2.10 19.92
CA GLU A 104 -9.85 1.81 21.35
C GLU A 104 -9.96 3.07 22.21
N HIS A 105 -9.20 4.12 21.89
CA HIS A 105 -9.29 5.39 22.59
C HIS A 105 -10.68 6.02 22.50
N LEU A 106 -11.32 5.98 21.32
CA LEU A 106 -12.67 6.49 21.13
C LEU A 106 -13.70 5.67 21.90
N ALA A 107 -13.58 4.34 21.92
CA ALA A 107 -14.47 3.46 22.68
C ALA A 107 -14.37 3.71 24.19
N ASN A 108 -13.16 3.89 24.70
CA ASN A 108 -12.90 4.20 26.11
C ASN A 108 -13.44 5.58 26.50
N ALA A 109 -13.19 6.61 25.68
CA ALA A 109 -13.72 7.96 25.93
C ALA A 109 -15.26 7.98 25.94
N ARG A 110 -15.88 7.19 25.05
CA ARG A 110 -17.34 7.05 25.01
C ARG A 110 -17.87 6.35 26.27
N THR A 111 -17.21 5.29 26.72
CA THR A 111 -17.58 4.56 27.94
C THR A 111 -17.46 5.45 29.19
N GLU A 112 -16.38 6.22 29.30
CA GLU A 112 -16.20 7.17 30.40
C GLU A 112 -17.27 8.27 30.39
N SER A 113 -17.62 8.78 29.20
CA SER A 113 -18.70 9.76 29.05
C SER A 113 -20.05 9.20 29.52
N TYR A 114 -20.36 7.94 29.20
CA TYR A 114 -21.58 7.28 29.68
C TYR A 114 -21.57 7.05 31.20
N ARG A 115 -20.43 6.68 31.81
CA ARG A 115 -20.33 6.57 33.27
C ARG A 115 -20.61 7.89 33.97
N LYS A 116 -19.99 8.98 33.47
CA LYS A 116 -20.22 10.34 33.98
C LYS A 116 -21.69 10.76 33.88
N LEU A 117 -22.37 10.45 32.77
CA LEU A 117 -23.80 10.73 32.61
C LEU A 117 -24.69 9.85 33.52
N ALA A 118 -24.25 8.63 33.82
CA ALA A 118 -24.96 7.70 34.70
C ALA A 118 -24.75 7.98 36.20
N GLY A 119 -23.87 8.93 36.56
CA GLY A 119 -23.55 9.23 37.96
C GLY A 119 -22.75 8.13 38.68
N LEU A 120 -22.04 7.29 37.92
CA LEU A 120 -21.11 6.25 38.39
C LEU A 120 -19.67 6.76 38.35
#